data_AF-A0A1B6DKB5-F1
#
_entry.id   AF-A0A1B6DKB5-F1
#
_cell.length_a   1.000
_cell.length_b   1.000
_cell.length_c   1.000
_cell.angle_alpha   90.00
_cell.angle_beta   90.00
_cell.angle_gamma   90.00
#
_symmetry.space_group_name_H-M   'P 1'
#
loop_
_entity.id
_entity.type
_entity.pdbx_description
1 polymer ?
#
loop_
_entity_poly.entity_id
_entity_poly.type
_entity_poly.pdbx_seq_one_letter_code
_entity_poly.pdbx_strand_id
1 'polypeptide(L)'
;ELLSDNYGGDVQPKRHCGSCDPSDLERLNYVSEKNVLVVHFRTDYSVSGGGFAFTWYSVDVSGCPLQTLTAKEGVISSPNYPQFLLAHLDCSTTILAPAGQRVWLQITDCDVEAPEAILELNLGGDTQLVRPFSSQ
;
A
#
# COMPACT_ATOMS: atom_id res chain seq x y z
N GLU A 1 -10.30 10.95 -24.77
CA GLU A 1 -11.25 11.99 -24.35
C GLU A 1 -12.34 11.26 -23.59
N LEU A 2 -12.44 11.37 -22.27
CA LEU A 2 -12.67 12.60 -21.50
C LEU A 2 -11.64 12.75 -20.37
N LEU A 3 -10.96 13.90 -20.37
CA LEU A 3 -10.47 14.53 -19.15
C LEU A 3 -11.52 15.57 -18.78
N SER A 4 -12.02 15.54 -17.54
CA SER A 4 -12.51 16.75 -16.90
C SER A 4 -12.24 16.65 -15.41
N ASP A 5 -11.41 17.56 -14.96
CA ASP A 5 -10.71 17.63 -13.68
C ASP A 5 -11.63 17.83 -12.48
N ASN A 6 -11.17 17.39 -11.30
CA ASN A 6 -10.91 18.28 -10.18
C ASN A 6 -10.24 17.51 -9.02
N TYR A 7 -8.91 17.40 -9.07
CA TYR A 7 -7.99 17.61 -7.94
C TYR A 7 -6.56 17.56 -8.53
N GLY A 8 -5.82 18.66 -8.39
CA GLY A 8 -4.58 18.92 -9.11
C GLY A 8 -3.43 17.96 -8.80
N GLY A 9 -3.23 17.00 -9.71
CA GLY A 9 -2.00 16.24 -9.88
C GLY A 9 -2.01 15.64 -11.27
N ASP A 10 -1.05 16.01 -12.11
CA ASP A 10 -0.85 15.43 -13.44
C ASP A 10 -0.46 13.96 -13.29
N VAL A 11 -1.44 13.06 -13.22
CA VAL A 11 -1.18 11.62 -13.18
C VAL A 11 -0.82 11.19 -14.60
N GLN A 12 0.47 11.24 -14.91
CA GLN A 12 0.98 10.70 -16.18
C GLN A 12 0.68 9.19 -16.24
N PRO A 13 -0.09 8.73 -17.24
CA PRO A 13 -0.41 7.31 -17.34
C PRO A 13 0.85 6.52 -17.64
N LYS A 14 1.14 5.50 -16.84
CA LYS A 14 2.26 4.58 -17.09
C LYS A 14 1.96 3.79 -18.37
N ARG A 15 2.78 3.99 -19.42
CA ARG A 15 2.58 3.40 -20.75
C ARG A 15 3.51 2.21 -20.94
N HIS A 16 2.93 1.08 -21.34
CA HIS A 16 3.66 -0.14 -21.68
C HIS A 16 3.34 -0.57 -23.11
N CYS A 17 4.37 -1.03 -23.82
CA CYS A 17 4.29 -1.58 -25.16
C CYS A 17 5.42 -2.58 -25.41
N GLY A 18 5.25 -3.46 -26.38
CA GLY A 18 6.25 -4.48 -26.75
C GLY A 18 6.01 -5.83 -26.09
N SER A 19 6.97 -6.73 -26.28
CA SER A 19 6.97 -8.05 -25.65
C SER A 19 7.55 -7.96 -24.24
N CYS A 20 6.96 -8.70 -23.31
CA CYS A 20 7.45 -8.81 -21.93
C CYS A 20 8.04 -10.21 -21.72
N ASP A 21 9.22 -10.30 -21.12
CA ASP A 21 9.76 -11.58 -20.65
C ASP A 21 8.93 -12.03 -19.43
N PRO A 22 8.56 -13.32 -19.32
CA PRO A 22 7.87 -13.85 -18.13
C PRO A 22 8.56 -13.51 -16.80
N SER A 23 9.89 -13.39 -16.78
CA SER A 23 10.67 -13.04 -15.59
C SER A 23 10.56 -11.56 -15.18
N ASP A 24 10.18 -10.66 -16.09
CA ASP A 24 10.00 -9.23 -15.82
C ASP A 24 8.56 -8.87 -15.41
N LEU A 25 7.62 -9.82 -15.48
CA LEU A 25 6.20 -9.56 -15.21
C LEU A 25 5.93 -9.08 -13.78
N GLU A 26 6.72 -9.50 -12.80
CA GLU A 26 6.57 -9.06 -11.41
C GLU A 26 6.78 -7.55 -11.24
N ARG A 27 7.63 -6.95 -12.09
CA ARG A 27 7.88 -5.49 -12.12
C ARG A 27 6.72 -4.70 -12.74
N LEU A 28 5.72 -5.41 -13.28
CA LEU A 28 4.51 -4.87 -13.90
C LEU A 28 3.26 -5.10 -13.04
N ASN A 29 3.44 -5.43 -11.76
CA ASN A 29 2.37 -5.42 -10.77
C ASN A 29 2.08 -3.99 -10.31
N TYR A 30 0.80 -3.64 -10.21
CA TYR A 30 0.35 -2.30 -9.83
C TYR A 30 -0.78 -2.38 -8.81
N VAL A 31 -0.82 -1.38 -7.94
CA VAL A 31 -1.91 -1.13 -6.99
C VAL A 31 -2.47 0.25 -7.29
N SER A 32 -3.79 0.38 -7.36
CA SER A 32 -4.42 1.69 -7.49
C SER A 32 -4.39 2.43 -6.16
N GLU A 33 -4.11 3.74 -6.19
CA GLU A 33 -4.15 4.61 -5.00
C GLU A 33 -5.56 4.75 -4.41
N LYS A 34 -6.59 4.51 -5.23
CA LYS A 34 -8.01 4.59 -4.87
C LYS A 34 -8.71 3.30 -5.24
N ASN A 35 -10.02 3.25 -4.99
CA ASN A 35 -10.88 2.13 -5.41
C ASN A 35 -11.18 2.12 -6.93
N VAL A 36 -10.39 2.81 -7.75
CA VAL A 36 -10.57 2.92 -9.21
C VAL A 36 -9.22 2.82 -9.91
N LEU A 37 -9.12 1.90 -10.86
CA LEU A 37 -8.01 1.79 -11.82
C LEU A 37 -8.59 1.90 -13.24
N VAL A 38 -8.03 2.78 -14.07
CA VAL A 38 -8.47 2.96 -15.45
C VAL A 38 -7.44 2.37 -16.40
N VAL A 39 -7.88 1.42 -17.24
CA VAL A 39 -7.02 0.79 -18.25
C VAL A 39 -7.39 1.31 -19.63
N HIS A 40 -6.41 1.85 -20.35
CA HIS A 40 -6.57 2.33 -21.71
C HIS A 40 -5.72 1.50 -22.67
N PHE A 41 -6.37 0.71 -23.52
CA PHE A 41 -5.72 0.01 -24.62
C PHE A 41 -5.93 0.78 -25.92
N ARG A 42 -4.86 0.98 -26.69
CA ARG A 42 -4.89 1.65 -28.00
C ARG A 42 -4.10 0.83 -29.01
N THR A 43 -4.68 0.64 -30.18
CA THR A 43 -4.07 0.01 -31.35
C THR A 43 -4.27 0.90 -32.58
N ASP A 44 -3.46 0.72 -33.60
CA ASP A 44 -3.64 1.34 -34.91
C ASP A 44 -3.99 0.28 -35.98
N TYR A 45 -4.07 0.72 -37.24
CA TYR A 45 -4.44 -0.14 -38.37
C TYR A 45 -3.37 -1.17 -38.77
N SER A 46 -2.17 -1.10 -38.17
CA SER A 46 -1.01 -1.90 -38.56
C SER A 46 -0.71 -3.06 -37.59
N VAL A 47 -1.48 -3.19 -36.51
CA VAL A 47 -1.14 -4.10 -35.39
C VAL A 47 -1.21 -5.57 -35.78
N SER A 48 -0.09 -6.27 -35.56
CA SER A 48 0.04 -7.73 -35.54
C SER A 48 0.62 -8.16 -34.18
N GLY A 49 -0.16 -8.87 -33.35
CA GLY A 49 0.30 -9.33 -32.03
C GLY A 49 -0.76 -10.11 -31.22
N GLY A 50 -0.33 -10.76 -30.14
CA GLY A 50 -1.17 -11.63 -29.31
C GLY A 50 -2.04 -10.93 -28.25
N GLY A 51 -1.89 -9.61 -28.07
CA GLY A 51 -2.62 -8.84 -27.06
C GLY A 51 -1.99 -8.94 -25.66
N PHE A 52 -2.81 -8.74 -24.63
CA PHE A 52 -2.42 -8.81 -23.22
C PHE A 52 -3.53 -9.49 -22.39
N ALA A 53 -3.16 -10.01 -21.22
CA ALA A 53 -4.09 -10.49 -20.20
C ALA A 53 -3.54 -10.12 -18.82
N PHE A 54 -4.43 -9.77 -17.89
CA PHE A 54 -4.08 -9.56 -16.48
C PHE A 54 -5.19 -10.12 -15.59
N THR A 55 -4.81 -10.54 -14.39
CA THR A 55 -5.76 -10.83 -13.30
C THR A 55 -5.84 -9.60 -12.40
N TRP A 56 -6.99 -9.42 -11.76
CA TRP A 56 -7.20 -8.34 -10.80
C TRP A 56 -8.08 -8.83 -9.65
N TYR A 57 -7.87 -8.25 -8.48
CA TYR A 57 -8.70 -8.45 -7.30
C TYR A 57 -8.67 -7.16 -6.46
N SER A 58 -9.73 -6.92 -5.69
CA SER A 58 -9.74 -5.82 -4.73
C SER A 58 -8.91 -6.19 -3.50
N VAL A 59 -8.04 -5.28 -3.08
CA VAL A 59 -7.31 -5.39 -1.82
C VAL A 59 -8.05 -4.60 -0.75
N ASP A 60 -8.30 -5.21 0.41
CA ASP A 60 -8.95 -4.54 1.54
C ASP A 60 -7.94 -3.64 2.26
N VAL A 61 -8.26 -2.35 2.31
CA VAL A 61 -7.49 -1.32 3.01
C VAL A 61 -8.34 -0.62 4.07
N SER A 62 -9.54 -1.10 4.37
CA SER A 62 -10.50 -0.41 5.26
C SER A 62 -10.02 -0.21 6.70
N GLY A 63 -9.07 -1.03 7.16
CA GLY A 63 -8.38 -0.88 8.46
C GLY A 63 -7.33 0.24 8.51
N CYS A 64 -7.09 0.92 7.40
CA CYS A 64 -6.21 2.09 7.25
C CYS A 64 -7.05 3.21 6.61
N PRO A 65 -7.12 4.44 7.16
CA PRO A 65 -6.00 5.15 7.75
C PRO A 65 -6.02 5.16 9.27
N LEU A 66 -7.04 5.74 9.92
CA LEU A 66 -7.11 5.88 11.38
C LEU A 66 -8.04 4.83 12.00
N GLN A 67 -7.54 4.08 12.98
CA GLN A 67 -8.37 3.18 13.78
C GLN A 67 -7.97 3.16 15.26
N THR A 68 -8.93 2.82 16.12
CA THR A 68 -8.71 2.64 17.55
C THR A 68 -9.11 1.23 17.97
N LEU A 69 -8.16 0.47 18.49
CA LEU A 69 -8.36 -0.88 19.01
C LEU A 69 -8.51 -0.83 20.53
N THR A 70 -9.59 -1.41 21.04
CA THR A 70 -9.91 -1.48 22.48
C THR A 70 -9.94 -2.91 23.02
N ALA A 71 -9.69 -3.89 22.15
CA ALA A 71 -9.57 -5.29 22.55
C ALA A 71 -8.37 -5.48 23.49
N LYS A 72 -8.46 -6.46 24.40
CA LYS A 72 -7.38 -6.78 25.35
C LYS A 72 -6.12 -7.30 24.66
N GLU A 73 -6.29 -7.95 23.52
CA GLU A 73 -5.25 -8.52 22.68
C GLU A 73 -5.70 -8.46 21.22
N GLY A 74 -4.73 -8.55 20.31
CA GLY A 74 -4.98 -8.50 18.87
C GLY A 74 -3.68 -8.54 18.09
N VAL A 75 -3.82 -8.69 16.77
CA VAL A 75 -2.70 -8.64 15.82
C VAL A 75 -2.96 -7.48 14.88
N ILE A 76 -1.93 -6.69 14.61
CA ILE A 76 -1.94 -5.63 13.62
C ILE A 76 -0.98 -6.05 12.51
N SER A 77 -1.46 -6.03 11.28
CA SER A 77 -0.65 -6.25 10.08
C SER A 77 -0.90 -5.11 9.11
N SER A 78 0.09 -4.81 8.25
CA SER A 78 -0.13 -3.91 7.12
C SER A 78 -1.22 -4.47 6.20
N PRO A 79 -1.98 -3.61 5.49
CA PRO A 79 -2.92 -4.08 4.49
C PRO A 79 -2.22 -4.99 3.47
N ASN A 80 -2.90 -6.07 3.05
CA ASN A 80 -2.40 -7.09 2.13
C ASN A 80 -1.30 -8.04 2.67
N TYR A 81 -0.78 -7.84 3.89
CA TYR A 81 0.18 -8.76 4.50
C TYR A 81 -0.37 -10.22 4.54
N PRO A 82 0.44 -11.25 4.24
CA PRO A 82 1.90 -11.25 4.02
C PRO A 82 2.32 -11.08 2.55
N GLN A 83 1.43 -10.60 1.67
CA GLN A 83 1.79 -10.28 0.30
C GLN A 83 2.54 -8.94 0.24
N PHE A 84 2.71 -8.41 -0.97
CA PHE A 84 3.41 -7.15 -1.22
C PHE A 84 2.82 -5.97 -0.42
N LEU A 85 3.70 -5.07 0.01
CA LEU A 85 3.35 -3.83 0.67
C LEU A 85 2.70 -2.86 -0.32
N LEU A 86 1.54 -2.30 0.06
CA LEU A 86 0.84 -1.33 -0.78
C LEU A 86 1.50 0.05 -0.65
N ALA A 87 1.72 0.73 -1.77
CA ALA A 87 2.24 2.09 -1.81
C ALA A 87 1.17 3.12 -1.41
N HIS A 88 1.63 4.32 -1.01
CA HIS A 88 0.78 5.49 -0.73
C HIS A 88 -0.28 5.28 0.37
N LEU A 89 -0.01 4.36 1.31
CA LEU A 89 -0.82 4.22 2.51
C LEU A 89 -0.32 5.14 3.63
N ASP A 90 -1.25 5.80 4.31
CA ASP A 90 -0.99 6.57 5.53
C ASP A 90 -1.89 6.01 6.65
N CYS A 91 -1.33 5.11 7.46
CA CYS A 91 -2.07 4.38 8.48
C CYS A 91 -1.64 4.80 9.89
N SER A 92 -2.62 5.01 10.76
CA SER A 92 -2.47 5.31 12.19
C SER A 92 -3.39 4.41 13.01
N THR A 93 -2.80 3.60 13.89
CA THR A 93 -3.55 2.73 14.80
C THR A 93 -3.27 3.11 16.24
N THR A 94 -4.32 3.44 16.99
CA THR A 94 -4.25 3.67 18.44
C THR A 94 -4.70 2.41 19.18
N ILE A 95 -3.86 1.87 20.06
CA ILE A 95 -4.23 0.75 20.94
C ILE A 95 -4.56 1.32 22.33
N LEU A 96 -5.82 1.19 22.75
CA LEU A 96 -6.30 1.68 24.03
C LEU A 96 -6.51 0.52 25.00
N ALA A 97 -5.58 0.35 25.94
CA ALA A 97 -5.73 -0.59 27.04
C ALA A 97 -6.72 -0.07 28.11
N PRO A 98 -7.40 -0.97 28.85
CA PRO A 98 -8.21 -0.58 30.00
C PRO A 98 -7.41 0.22 31.04
N ALA A 99 -8.11 1.06 31.81
CA ALA A 99 -7.48 1.83 32.89
C ALA A 99 -6.71 0.93 33.86
N GLY A 100 -5.49 1.34 34.21
CA GLY A 100 -4.58 0.57 35.07
C GLY A 100 -3.74 -0.49 34.35
N GLN A 101 -3.85 -0.62 33.03
CA GLN A 101 -3.04 -1.53 32.20
C GLN A 101 -2.11 -0.74 31.27
N ARG A 102 -1.09 -1.41 30.73
CA ARG A 102 -0.17 -0.88 29.71
C ARG A 102 -0.21 -1.78 28.48
N VAL A 103 0.01 -1.20 27.31
CA VAL A 103 0.15 -1.96 26.06
C VAL A 103 1.55 -2.56 26.01
N TRP A 104 1.64 -3.88 25.86
CA TRP A 104 2.86 -4.59 25.49
C TRP A 104 2.79 -4.91 24.00
N LEU A 105 3.81 -4.51 23.23
CA LEU A 105 3.89 -4.69 21.79
C LEU A 105 5.14 -5.50 21.45
N GLN A 106 4.97 -6.50 20.59
CA GLN A 106 6.05 -7.29 20.03
C GLN A 106 5.92 -7.30 18.51
N ILE A 107 6.97 -6.90 17.80
CA ILE A 107 7.08 -7.06 16.34
C ILE A 107 7.46 -8.52 16.07
N THR A 108 6.64 -9.23 15.30
CA THR A 108 6.85 -10.66 14.99
C THR A 108 7.41 -10.91 13.60
N ASP A 109 7.12 -10.02 12.65
CA ASP A 109 7.66 -10.04 11.29
C ASP A 109 7.78 -8.62 10.77
N CYS A 110 8.73 -8.39 9.86
CA CYS A 110 8.96 -7.10 9.26
C CYS A 110 9.76 -7.22 7.95
N ASP A 111 9.16 -6.73 6.87
CA ASP A 111 9.80 -6.52 5.58
C ASP A 111 9.43 -5.12 5.09
N VAL A 112 10.08 -4.10 5.65
CA VAL A 112 9.87 -2.69 5.29
C VAL A 112 11.23 -2.05 5.03
N GLU A 113 11.36 -1.43 3.85
CA GLU A 113 12.59 -0.73 3.46
C GLU A 113 12.34 0.77 3.36
N ALA A 114 13.21 1.57 3.96
CA ALA A 114 13.19 3.02 3.82
C ALA A 114 13.83 3.42 2.47
N PRO A 115 13.35 4.47 1.78
CA PRO A 115 12.30 5.41 2.18
C PRO A 115 10.88 4.99 1.75
N GLU A 116 10.73 3.79 1.18
CA GLU A 116 9.49 3.32 0.55
C GLU A 116 8.39 3.06 1.60
N ALA A 117 8.79 2.64 2.81
CA ALA A 117 7.91 2.49 3.95
C ALA A 117 8.59 2.83 5.28
N ILE A 118 7.81 3.36 6.23
CA ILE A 118 8.29 3.74 7.56
C ILE A 118 7.25 3.28 8.60
N LEU A 119 7.71 2.61 9.66
CA LEU A 119 6.90 2.35 10.86
C LEU A 119 7.35 3.29 11.99
N GLU A 120 6.40 4.05 12.53
CA GLU A 120 6.63 4.99 13.62
C GLU A 120 5.77 4.61 14.83
N LEU A 121 6.37 4.59 16.03
CA LEU A 121 5.69 4.26 17.28
C LEU A 121 5.70 5.48 18.21
N ASN A 122 4.51 5.94 18.60
CA ASN A 122 4.33 6.90 19.68
C ASN A 122 3.92 6.13 20.96
N LEU A 123 4.82 6.09 21.95
CA LEU A 123 4.62 5.34 23.20
C LEU A 123 3.86 6.15 24.27
N GLY A 124 3.48 7.41 23.97
CA GLY A 124 2.80 8.32 24.88
C GLY A 124 3.72 9.00 25.90
N GLY A 125 3.21 10.05 26.56
CA GLY A 125 3.97 10.89 27.50
C GLY A 125 4.96 11.82 26.80
N ASP A 126 6.01 12.24 27.51
CA ASP A 126 7.11 13.08 26.96
C ASP A 126 8.13 12.27 26.14
N THR A 127 7.74 11.10 25.62
CA THR A 127 8.64 10.22 24.87
C THR A 127 8.75 10.62 23.40
N GLN A 128 9.95 10.52 22.84
CA GLN A 128 10.18 10.77 21.42
C GLN A 128 9.60 9.63 20.57
N LEU A 129 9.17 9.96 19.36
CA LEU A 129 8.77 8.99 18.33
C LEU A 129 9.88 7.95 18.10
N VAL A 130 9.54 6.67 18.19
CA VAL A 130 10.47 5.56 17.95
C VAL A 130 10.31 5.08 16.51
N ARG A 131 11.42 4.91 15.80
CA ARG A 131 11.49 4.33 14.46
C ARG A 131 12.32 3.04 14.52
N PRO A 132 11.70 1.87 14.70
CA PRO A 132 12.43 0.63 14.96
C PRO A 132 13.39 0.22 13.84
N PHE A 133 13.16 0.69 12.61
CA PHE A 133 13.87 0.24 11.41
C PHE A 133 14.67 1.33 10.69
N SER A 134 14.77 2.54 11.25
CA SER A 134 15.45 3.66 10.57
C SER A 134 16.98 3.65 10.71
N SER A 135 17.59 2.53 11.11
CA SER A 135 19.04 2.37 11.25
C SER A 135 19.50 1.03 10.68
N GLN A 136 19.65 0.99 9.36
CA GLN A 136 20.60 0.15 8.62
C GLN A 136 21.31 1.07 7.63
#